data_AF-A0A4S8KPL3-F1
#
_entry.id   AF-A0A4S8KPL3-F1
#
_cell.length_a   1.000
_cell.length_b   1.000
_cell.length_c   1.000
_cell.angle_alpha   90.00
_cell.angle_beta   90.00
_cell.angle_gamma   90.00
#
_symmetry.space_group_name_H-M   'P 1'
#
loop_
_entity.id
_entity.type
_entity.pdbx_description
1 polymer ?
#
loop_
_entity_poly.entity_id
_entity_poly.type
_entity_poly.pdbx_seq_one_letter_code
_entity_poly.pdbx_strand_id
1 'polypeptide(L)'
;THFFTLNSSDTNNPIAQVLSGRDIDLDKFFDDLKPGSENMERSTVIAQNPIAAAQFSDTSVHNLLDILLGTKRVNGKGVCGEVSVYYGVVE
;
A
#
# COMPACT_ATOMS: atom_id res chain seq x y z
N THR A 1 20.85 13.01 3.34
CA THR A 1 19.61 13.08 2.52
C THR A 1 19.42 11.75 1.83
N HIS A 2 18.21 11.19 1.89
CA HIS A 2 17.86 9.91 1.24
C HIS A 2 16.78 10.16 0.19
N PHE A 3 16.87 9.45 -0.93
CA PHE A 3 15.85 9.45 -1.99
C PHE A 3 15.37 8.02 -2.17
N PHE A 4 14.05 7.85 -2.29
CA PHE A 4 13.40 6.56 -2.49
C PHE A 4 12.24 6.71 -3.47
N THR A 5 12.02 5.68 -4.28
CA THR A 5 10.84 5.54 -5.12
C THR A 5 10.03 4.38 -4.57
N LEU A 6 8.75 4.62 -4.27
CA LEU A 6 7.83 3.59 -3.81
C LEU A 6 6.89 3.24 -4.96
N ASN A 7 6.97 1.99 -5.43
CA ASN A 7 6.06 1.45 -6.45
C ASN A 7 5.19 0.36 -5.83
N SER A 8 4.13 0.77 -5.14
CA SER A 8 3.18 -0.15 -4.51
C SER A 8 2.22 -0.72 -5.55
N SER A 9 2.22 -2.03 -5.73
CA SER A 9 1.29 -2.71 -6.65
C SER A 9 -0.07 -2.92 -6.00
N ASP A 10 -1.03 -2.06 -6.32
CA ASP A 10 -2.43 -2.16 -5.94
C ASP A 10 -3.11 -3.45 -6.43
N THR A 11 -2.84 -3.86 -7.67
CA THR A 11 -3.40 -5.08 -8.25
C THR A 11 -2.91 -6.36 -7.58
N ASN A 12 -1.72 -6.35 -6.99
CA ASN A 12 -1.14 -7.55 -6.35
C ASN A 12 -1.16 -7.49 -4.82
N ASN A 13 -1.64 -6.39 -4.24
CA ASN A 13 -1.73 -6.26 -2.79
C ASN A 13 -3.14 -6.58 -2.29
N PRO A 14 -3.30 -7.54 -1.35
CA PRO A 14 -4.62 -7.91 -0.85
C PRO A 14 -5.34 -6.77 -0.13
N ILE A 15 -4.63 -5.82 0.47
CA ILE A 15 -5.23 -4.66 1.14
C ILE A 15 -5.99 -3.79 0.13
N ALA A 16 -5.41 -3.56 -1.05
CA ALA A 16 -6.07 -2.79 -2.10
C ALA A 16 -7.32 -3.51 -2.64
N GLN A 17 -7.34 -4.84 -2.63
CA GLN A 17 -8.52 -5.64 -2.97
C GLN A 17 -9.65 -5.49 -1.93
N VAL A 18 -9.31 -5.47 -0.64
CA VAL A 18 -10.28 -5.21 0.43
C VAL A 18 -10.81 -3.78 0.34
N LEU A 19 -9.94 -2.79 0.12
CA LEU A 19 -10.36 -1.38 -0.03
C LEU A 19 -11.26 -1.15 -1.25
N SER A 20 -11.13 -1.97 -2.29
CA SER A 20 -12.01 -1.94 -3.47
C SER A 20 -13.33 -2.69 -3.26
N GLY A 21 -13.55 -3.30 -2.09
CA GLY A 21 -14.81 -3.92 -1.69
C GLY A 21 -14.87 -5.43 -1.97
N ARG A 22 -13.75 -6.07 -2.32
CA ARG A 22 -13.71 -7.52 -2.49
C ARG A 22 -13.76 -8.20 -1.12
N ASP A 23 -14.71 -9.12 -0.95
CA ASP A 23 -14.86 -9.93 0.26
C ASP A 23 -13.76 -11.00 0.28
N ILE A 24 -12.71 -10.74 1.05
CA ILE A 24 -11.50 -11.56 1.15
C ILE A 24 -11.17 -11.75 2.62
N ASP A 25 -10.89 -12.99 3.00
CA ASP A 25 -10.17 -13.31 4.23
C ASP A 25 -8.67 -13.06 4.04
N LEU A 26 -8.13 -12.02 4.70
CA LEU A 26 -6.71 -11.67 4.61
C LEU A 26 -5.80 -12.78 5.16
N ASP A 27 -6.29 -13.61 6.09
CA ASP A 27 -5.51 -14.71 6.64
C ASP A 27 -5.42 -15.91 5.68
N LYS A 28 -6.31 -15.98 4.68
CA LYS A 28 -6.40 -17.07 3.68
C LYS A 28 -6.27 -16.60 2.24
N PHE A 29 -5.89 -15.34 2.00
CA PHE A 29 -5.94 -14.74 0.66
C PHE A 29 -5.20 -15.57 -0.40
N PHE A 30 -4.05 -16.14 -0.05
CA PHE A 30 -3.24 -16.94 -0.97
C PHE A 30 -3.69 -18.41 -1.08
N ASP A 31 -4.58 -18.88 -0.20
CA ASP A 31 -5.10 -20.25 -0.20
C ASP A 31 -6.25 -20.41 -1.20
N ASP A 32 -7.04 -19.36 -1.41
CA ASP A 32 -8.28 -19.37 -2.19
C ASP A 32 -8.15 -18.67 -3.57
N LEU A 33 -6.94 -18.55 -4.12
CA LEU A 33 -6.71 -17.89 -5.41
C LEU A 33 -7.31 -18.69 -6.57
N LYS A 34 -7.93 -18.01 -7.53
CA LYS A 34 -8.46 -18.64 -8.75
C LYS A 34 -7.36 -18.90 -9.79
N PRO A 35 -6.93 -20.16 -10.02
CA PRO A 35 -5.81 -20.44 -10.92
C PRO A 35 -6.11 -19.96 -12.35
N GLY A 36 -5.17 -19.20 -12.92
CA GLY A 36 -5.26 -18.72 -14.31
C GLY A 36 -6.13 -17.47 -14.54
N SER A 37 -7.00 -17.09 -13.60
CA SER A 37 -7.88 -15.91 -13.76
C SER A 37 -7.69 -14.83 -12.69
N GLU A 38 -7.11 -15.17 -11.54
CA GLU A 38 -7.01 -14.28 -10.39
C GLU A 38 -6.33 -12.93 -10.71
N ASN A 39 -5.26 -12.91 -11.52
CA ASN A 39 -4.61 -11.66 -11.93
C ASN A 39 -5.57 -10.72 -12.67
N MET A 40 -6.40 -11.25 -13.56
CA MET A 40 -7.38 -10.47 -14.32
C MET A 40 -8.50 -9.97 -13.40
N GLU A 41 -8.96 -10.80 -12.46
CA GLU A 41 -9.98 -10.42 -11.49
C GLU A 41 -9.50 -9.25 -10.62
N ARG A 42 -8.31 -9.37 -10.00
CA ARG A 42 -7.73 -8.31 -9.18
C ARG A 42 -7.53 -7.01 -9.94
N SER A 43 -7.10 -7.10 -11.20
CA SER A 43 -6.94 -5.94 -12.08
C SER A 43 -8.28 -5.28 -12.40
N THR A 44 -9.32 -6.08 -12.65
CA THR A 44 -10.67 -5.59 -12.97
C THR A 44 -11.30 -4.88 -11.77
N VAL A 45 -11.16 -5.45 -10.57
CA VAL A 45 -11.69 -4.88 -9.33
C VAL A 45 -11.08 -3.51 -9.06
N ILE A 46 -9.76 -3.37 -9.20
CA ILE A 46 -9.08 -2.08 -9.04
C ILE A 46 -9.48 -1.09 -10.13
N ALA A 47 -9.55 -1.52 -11.39
CA ALA A 47 -9.95 -0.66 -12.50
C ALA A 47 -11.38 -0.12 -12.33
N GLN A 48 -12.27 -0.88 -11.69
CA GLN A 48 -13.64 -0.45 -11.38
C GLN A 48 -13.72 0.53 -10.20
N ASN A 49 -12.68 0.56 -9.34
CA ASN A 49 -12.63 1.44 -8.17
C ASN A 49 -11.24 2.11 -8.03
N PRO A 50 -10.91 3.10 -8.88
CA PRO A 50 -9.63 3.80 -8.81
C PRO A 50 -9.43 4.61 -7.52
N ILE A 51 -10.52 4.93 -6.81
CA ILE A 51 -10.44 5.60 -5.50
C ILE A 51 -9.76 4.67 -4.48
N ALA A 52 -10.08 3.38 -4.50
CA ALA A 52 -9.44 2.39 -3.63
C ALA A 52 -7.92 2.28 -3.91
N ALA A 53 -7.49 2.37 -5.18
CA ALA A 53 -6.08 2.41 -5.54
C ALA A 53 -5.38 3.65 -4.96
N ALA A 54 -6.01 4.83 -5.07
CA ALA A 54 -5.49 6.06 -4.50
C ALA A 54 -5.38 5.99 -2.96
N GLN A 55 -6.41 5.45 -2.29
CA GLN A 55 -6.39 5.23 -0.84
C GLN A 55 -5.29 4.27 -0.41
N PHE A 56 -5.07 3.19 -1.16
CA PHE A 56 -3.99 2.26 -0.91
C PHE A 56 -2.61 2.91 -1.06
N SER A 57 -2.40 3.71 -2.10
CA SER A 57 -1.15 4.45 -2.32
C SER A 57 -0.88 5.44 -1.18
N ASP A 58 -1.87 6.26 -0.83
CA ASP A 58 -1.78 7.22 0.27
C ASP A 58 -1.47 6.53 1.61
N THR A 59 -2.17 5.43 1.89
CA THR A 59 -1.92 4.60 3.10
C THR A 59 -0.51 4.04 3.11
N SER A 60 0.00 3.60 1.95
CA SER A 60 1.36 3.04 1.83
C SER A 60 2.43 4.10 2.11
N VAL A 61 2.25 5.33 1.62
CA VAL A 61 3.14 6.46 1.89
C VAL A 61 3.10 6.82 3.38
N HIS A 62 1.92 6.98 3.97
CA HIS A 62 1.80 7.29 5.39
C HIS A 62 2.42 6.20 6.28
N ASN A 63 2.21 4.92 5.95
CA ASN A 63 2.83 3.81 6.68
C ASN A 63 4.36 3.83 6.57
N LEU A 64 4.93 4.15 5.40
CA LEU A 64 6.37 4.34 5.24
C LEU A 64 6.89 5.45 6.17
N LEU A 65 6.23 6.62 6.19
CA LEU A 65 6.63 7.73 7.04
C LEU A 65 6.50 7.38 8.53
N ASP A 66 5.35 6.86 8.93
CA ASP A 66 5.01 6.66 10.33
C ASP A 66 5.76 5.48 10.95
N ILE A 67 5.83 4.36 10.23
CA ILE A 67 6.37 3.10 10.76
C ILE A 67 7.86 3.04 10.53
N LEU A 68 8.31 3.18 9.27
CA LEU A 68 9.72 3.02 8.93
C LEU A 68 10.53 4.28 9.27
N LEU A 69 10.04 5.46 8.90
CA LEU A 69 10.73 6.72 9.22
C LEU A 69 10.40 7.28 10.61
N GLY A 70 9.41 6.69 11.29
CA GLY A 70 9.17 6.93 12.71
C GLY A 70 8.53 8.29 13.02
N THR A 71 7.90 8.96 12.06
CA THR A 71 7.33 10.33 12.23
C THR A 71 6.24 10.40 13.31
N LYS A 72 5.61 9.27 13.65
CA LYS A 72 4.61 9.17 14.74
C LYS A 72 5.11 8.49 16.00
N ARG A 73 6.39 8.11 16.07
CA ARG A 73 6.97 7.51 17.29
C ARG A 73 7.23 8.59 18.33
N VAL A 74 7.09 8.24 19.62
CA VAL A 74 7.30 9.18 20.74
C VAL A 74 8.70 9.82 20.71
N ASN A 75 9.72 9.10 20.27
CA ASN A 75 11.09 9.60 20.16
C ASN A 75 11.43 10.22 18.79
N GLY A 76 10.47 10.25 17.84
CA GLY A 76 10.65 10.78 16.48
C GLY A 76 11.66 10.04 15.61
N LYS A 77 12.12 8.84 15.99
CA LYS A 77 13.24 8.15 15.34
C LYS A 77 12.80 6.87 14.63
N GLY A 78 13.00 6.86 13.31
CA GLY A 78 12.85 5.69 12.44
C GLY A 78 14.18 4.99 12.14
N VAL A 79 14.16 4.13 11.13
CA VAL A 79 15.33 3.34 10.68
C VAL A 79 16.48 4.22 10.17
N CYS A 80 16.16 5.42 9.68
CA CYS A 80 17.14 6.40 9.20
C CYS A 80 17.45 7.51 10.22
N GLY A 81 17.06 7.34 11.49
CA GLY A 81 17.14 8.41 12.49
C GLY A 81 15.89 9.30 12.49
N GLU A 82 16.06 10.58 12.78
CA GLU A 82 14.97 11.57 12.83
C GLU A 82 14.77 12.25 11.46
N VAL A 83 13.52 12.32 11.01
CA VAL A 83 13.15 13.02 9.78
C VAL A 83 12.70 14.44 10.12
N SER A 84 13.50 15.43 9.71
CA SER A 84 13.17 16.85 9.91
C SER A 84 12.23 17.42 8.84
N VAL A 85 12.32 16.93 7.60
CA VAL A 85 11.52 17.38 6.45
C VAL A 85 11.24 16.20 5.52
N TYR A 86 10.04 16.17 4.94
CA TYR A 86 9.65 15.24 3.87
C TYR A 86 9.11 16.02 2.67
N TYR A 87 9.47 15.57 1.47
CA TYR A 87 8.91 16.01 0.20
C TYR A 87 8.56 14.78 -0.62
N GLY A 88 7.34 14.74 -1.17
CA GLY A 88 6.83 13.62 -1.96
C GLY A 88 6.09 14.12 -3.20
N VAL A 89 6.24 13.38 -4.28
CA VAL A 89 5.49 13.55 -5.53
C VAL A 89 4.93 12.19 -5.93
N VAL A 90 3.80 12.21 -6.64
CA VAL A 90 3.21 11.02 -7.25
C VAL A 90 3.51 11.09 -8.75
N GLU A 91 4.00 9.98 -9.31
CA GLU A 91 4.17 9.78 -10.75
C GLU A 91 3.04 8.93 -11.33
#